data_AF-A0A1N6UM79-F1
#
_entry.id   AF-A0A1N6UM79-F1
#
_cell.length_a   1.000
_cell.length_b   1.000
_cell.length_c   1.000
_cell.angle_alpha   90.00
_cell.angle_beta   90.00
_cell.angle_gamma   90.00
#
_symmetry.space_group_name_H-M   'P 1'
#
loop_
_entity.id
_entity.type
_entity.pdbx_description
1 polymer ?
#
loop_
_entity_poly.entity_id
_entity_poly.type
_entity_poly.pdbx_seq_one_letter_code
_entity_poly.pdbx_strand_id
1 'polypeptide(L)'
;MNRRLWLIVILTCLLTVLLTNLPFLPGPAILNYPAQLFFSLGMLAGILGFLLIPIGLVWTVWTFIKHPEPRLFKAFAILCWALPATALVSTTWLANHTRDISRNLAMTNASVLIEQVEKHYHEQGAYPETLEELTIPQPSSWVIGIPAYDYSKTDHAYTLSFTQNVILGFNFEVVVYDPSGSHKAEGELTTLYDTGLDNWKYYVYD
;
A
#
# COMPACT_ATOMS: atom_id res chain seq x y z
N MET A 1 4.12 33.14 -13.49
CA MET A 1 5.09 32.47 -12.59
C MET A 1 6.24 31.96 -13.45
N ASN A 2 7.51 32.05 -13.01
CA ASN A 2 8.67 31.63 -13.83
C ASN A 2 8.70 30.10 -13.99
N ARG A 3 9.19 29.58 -15.12
CA ARG A 3 9.33 28.15 -15.46
C ARG A 3 9.96 27.33 -14.33
N ARG A 4 10.99 27.87 -13.65
CA ARG A 4 11.65 27.21 -12.52
C ARG A 4 10.71 26.92 -11.34
N LEU A 5 9.83 27.86 -11.01
CA LEU A 5 8.88 27.70 -9.90
C LEU A 5 7.82 26.63 -10.23
N TRP A 6 7.33 26.61 -11.47
CA TRP A 6 6.42 25.55 -11.91
C TRP A 6 7.06 24.16 -11.86
N LEU A 7 8.34 24.04 -12.27
CA LEU A 7 9.06 22.78 -12.18
C LEU A 7 9.16 22.28 -10.73
N ILE A 8 9.42 23.18 -9.77
CA ILE A 8 9.44 22.82 -8.34
C ILE A 8 8.07 22.30 -7.93
N VAL A 9 6.98 23.02 -8.23
CA VAL A 9 5.62 22.61 -7.86
C VAL A 9 5.28 21.22 -8.41
N ILE A 10 5.54 21.00 -9.71
CA ILE A 10 5.26 19.73 -10.39
C ILE A 10 6.09 18.60 -9.77
N LEU A 11 7.40 18.80 -9.57
CA LEU A 11 8.29 17.80 -9.00
C LEU A 11 7.85 17.41 -7.58
N THR A 12 7.46 18.38 -6.75
CA THR A 12 6.95 18.11 -5.40
C THR A 12 5.63 17.34 -5.43
N CYS A 13 4.72 17.65 -6.36
CA CYS A 13 3.48 16.88 -6.52
C CYS A 13 3.77 15.44 -6.98
N LEU A 14 4.65 15.25 -7.96
CA LEU A 14 5.07 13.91 -8.42
C LEU A 14 5.72 13.11 -7.30
N LEU A 15 6.59 13.73 -6.51
CA LEU A 15 7.20 13.10 -5.34
C LEU A 15 6.15 12.71 -4.31
N THR A 16 5.12 13.53 -4.10
CA THR A 16 4.01 13.22 -3.20
C THR A 16 3.21 12.01 -3.68
N VAL A 17 2.92 11.93 -4.98
CA VAL A 17 2.27 10.75 -5.57
C VAL A 17 3.12 9.50 -5.36
N LEU A 18 4.42 9.59 -5.63
CA LEU A 18 5.35 8.48 -5.45
C LEU A 18 5.38 8.01 -3.98
N LEU A 19 5.53 8.93 -3.03
CA LEU A 19 5.62 8.61 -1.61
C LEU A 19 4.30 8.05 -1.06
N THR A 20 3.15 8.56 -1.51
CA THR A 20 1.83 8.06 -1.07
C THR A 20 1.52 6.67 -1.60
N ASN A 21 2.09 6.27 -2.73
CA ASN A 21 1.92 4.93 -3.29
C ASN A 21 3.10 3.99 -2.99
N LEU A 22 4.16 4.48 -2.34
CA LEU A 22 5.38 3.73 -2.12
C LEU A 22 5.16 2.33 -1.51
N PRO A 23 4.24 2.12 -0.55
CA PRO A 23 3.94 0.79 -0.02
C PRO A 23 3.41 -0.20 -1.06
N PHE A 24 2.78 0.27 -2.14
CA PHE A 24 2.20 -0.58 -3.18
C PHE A 24 3.14 -0.81 -4.37
N LEU A 25 4.31 -0.19 -4.35
CA LEU A 25 5.27 -0.30 -5.45
C LEU A 25 6.14 -1.54 -5.30
N PRO A 26 6.59 -2.11 -6.43
CA PRO A 26 7.56 -3.19 -6.42
C PRO A 26 8.87 -2.74 -5.74
N GLY A 27 9.41 -3.58 -4.87
CA GLY A 27 10.67 -3.32 -4.19
C GLY A 27 10.90 -4.23 -2.99
N PRO A 28 12.10 -4.13 -2.38
CA PRO A 28 12.47 -4.96 -1.25
C PRO A 28 11.69 -4.58 0.01
N ALA A 29 11.26 -5.60 0.77
CA ALA A 29 10.52 -5.44 2.03
C ALA A 29 11.24 -4.58 3.09
N ILE A 30 12.57 -4.42 3.01
CA ILE A 30 13.33 -3.55 3.91
C ILE A 30 12.90 -2.08 3.82
N LEU A 31 12.27 -1.68 2.70
CA LEU A 31 11.73 -0.34 2.50
C LEU A 31 10.35 -0.15 3.14
N ASN A 32 9.72 -1.20 3.68
CA ASN A 32 8.40 -1.10 4.30
C ASN A 32 8.40 -0.08 5.44
N TYR A 33 9.35 -0.23 6.38
CA TYR A 33 9.45 0.63 7.55
C TYR A 33 9.66 2.12 7.20
N PRO A 34 10.64 2.52 6.36
CA PRO A 34 10.77 3.92 5.97
C PRO A 34 9.55 4.41 5.18
N ALA A 35 8.94 3.57 4.32
CA ALA A 35 7.73 3.96 3.59
C ALA A 35 6.57 4.28 4.55
N GLN A 36 6.34 3.42 5.55
CA GLN A 36 5.32 3.65 6.59
C GLN A 36 5.62 4.89 7.42
N LEU A 37 6.89 5.16 7.74
CA LEU A 37 7.27 6.36 8.47
C LEU A 37 6.94 7.64 7.69
N PHE A 38 7.35 7.72 6.42
CA PHE A 38 7.05 8.89 5.57
C PHE A 38 5.55 9.08 5.38
N PHE A 39 4.84 7.97 5.20
CA PHE A 39 3.38 7.99 5.09
C PHE A 39 2.71 8.54 6.36
N SER A 40 3.10 8.02 7.52
CA SER A 40 2.56 8.42 8.82
C SER A 40 2.84 9.89 9.14
N LEU A 41 4.07 10.36 8.84
CA LEU A 41 4.44 11.77 8.98
C LEU A 41 3.64 12.66 8.02
N GLY A 42 3.44 12.21 6.78
CA GLY A 42 2.60 12.90 5.79
C GLY A 42 1.14 13.03 6.27
N MET A 43 0.60 11.98 6.87
CA MET A 43 -0.75 11.98 7.44
C MET A 43 -0.87 12.95 8.61
N LEU A 44 0.06 12.91 9.57
CA LEU A 44 0.09 13.83 10.71
C LEU A 44 0.16 15.29 10.23
N ALA A 45 1.05 15.57 9.28
CA ALA A 45 1.16 16.89 8.65
C ALA A 45 -0.12 17.28 7.90
N GLY A 46 -0.79 16.31 7.26
CA GLY A 46 -2.08 16.51 6.59
C GLY A 46 -3.20 16.92 7.54
N ILE A 47 -3.31 16.27 8.71
CA ILE A 47 -4.28 16.63 9.76
C ILE A 47 -4.05 18.06 10.24
N LEU A 48 -2.79 18.41 10.55
CA LEU A 48 -2.42 19.77 10.94
C LEU A 48 -2.71 20.78 9.81
N GLY A 49 -2.39 20.41 8.57
CA GLY A 49 -2.67 21.22 7.39
C GLY A 49 -4.16 21.48 7.20
N PHE A 50 -5.01 20.48 7.45
CA PHE A 50 -6.46 20.60 7.35
C PHE A 50 -7.02 21.64 8.32
N LEU A 51 -6.53 21.66 9.57
CA LEU A 51 -6.92 22.68 10.57
C LEU A 51 -6.51 24.10 10.15
N LEU A 52 -5.46 24.24 9.34
CA LEU A 52 -4.93 25.52 8.88
C LEU A 52 -5.51 26.00 7.54
N ILE A 53 -6.45 25.27 6.92
CA ILE A 53 -7.05 25.61 5.62
C ILE A 53 -7.61 27.05 5.59
N PRO A 54 -8.41 27.52 6.56
CA PRO A 54 -8.97 28.88 6.51
C PRO A 54 -7.89 29.96 6.53
N ILE A 55 -6.86 29.77 7.37
CA ILE A 55 -5.72 30.68 7.48
C ILE A 55 -4.91 30.66 6.18
N GLY A 56 -4.66 29.47 5.64
CA GLY A 56 -3.98 29.26 4.37
C GLY A 56 -4.71 29.93 3.20
N LEU A 57 -6.03 29.91 3.18
CA LEU A 57 -6.86 30.55 2.15
C LEU A 57 -6.74 32.07 2.20
N VAL A 58 -6.96 32.67 3.37
CA VAL A 58 -6.83 34.12 3.57
C VAL A 58 -5.43 34.58 3.17
N TRP A 59 -4.41 33.83 3.59
CA TRP A 59 -3.02 34.16 3.27
C TRP A 59 -2.68 33.99 1.79
N THR A 60 -3.23 32.96 1.13
CA THR A 60 -3.09 32.75 -0.32
C THR A 60 -3.69 33.93 -1.08
N VAL A 61 -4.95 34.27 -0.80
CA VAL A 61 -5.65 35.40 -1.45
C VAL A 61 -4.88 36.70 -1.24
N TRP A 62 -4.47 36.98 0.01
CA TRP A 62 -3.68 38.17 0.35
C TRP A 62 -2.35 38.24 -0.41
N THR A 63 -1.62 37.12 -0.50
CA THR A 63 -0.33 37.04 -1.20
C THR A 63 -0.47 37.33 -2.69
N PHE A 64 -1.53 36.83 -3.32
CA PHE A 64 -1.79 37.06 -4.74
C PHE A 64 -2.25 38.48 -5.05
N ILE A 65 -3.03 39.12 -4.15
CA ILE A 65 -3.46 40.51 -4.29
C ILE A 65 -2.29 41.48 -4.06
N LYS A 66 -1.54 41.32 -2.96
CA LYS A 66 -0.56 42.32 -2.52
C LYS A 66 0.78 42.25 -3.26
N HIS A 67 1.14 41.09 -3.79
CA HIS A 67 2.43 40.87 -4.44
C HIS A 67 2.25 40.29 -5.85
N PRO A 68 2.01 41.11 -6.89
CA PRO A 68 1.74 40.61 -8.24
C PRO A 68 2.95 39.93 -8.92
N GLU A 69 4.17 40.22 -8.49
CA GLU A 69 5.38 39.62 -9.04
C GLU A 69 5.54 38.12 -8.70
N PRO A 70 6.23 37.34 -9.54
CA PRO A 70 6.53 35.93 -9.27
C PRO A 70 7.55 35.79 -8.13
N ARG A 71 7.10 35.40 -6.94
CA ARG A 71 7.94 35.13 -5.76
C ARG A 71 7.78 33.68 -5.28
N LEU A 72 8.78 33.18 -4.56
CA LEU A 72 8.73 31.85 -3.91
C LEU A 72 7.48 31.65 -3.05
N PHE A 73 7.03 32.72 -2.37
CA PHE A 73 5.79 32.71 -1.58
C PHE A 73 4.54 32.29 -2.39
N LYS A 74 4.47 32.60 -3.69
CA LYS A 74 3.35 32.13 -4.54
C LYS A 74 3.41 30.63 -4.81
N ALA A 75 4.60 30.09 -5.04
CA ALA A 75 4.78 28.65 -5.21
C ALA A 75 4.42 27.90 -3.93
N PHE A 76 4.82 28.44 -2.76
CA PHE A 76 4.42 27.89 -1.47
C PHE A 76 2.90 27.91 -1.29
N ALA A 77 2.25 29.05 -1.55
CA ALA A 77 0.79 29.16 -1.47
C ALA A 77 0.08 28.16 -2.41
N ILE A 78 0.58 27.95 -3.63
CA ILE A 78 0.06 26.92 -4.55
C ILE A 78 0.26 25.52 -3.97
N LEU A 79 1.45 25.21 -3.44
CA LEU A 79 1.76 23.90 -2.86
C LEU A 79 0.87 23.56 -1.65
N CYS A 80 0.49 24.55 -0.83
CA CYS A 80 -0.46 24.35 0.27
C CYS A 80 -1.80 23.74 -0.19
N TRP A 81 -2.20 23.98 -1.43
CA TRP A 81 -3.42 23.40 -2.01
C TRP A 81 -3.14 22.20 -2.90
N ALA A 82 -2.07 22.27 -3.70
CA ALA A 82 -1.73 21.23 -4.65
C ALA A 82 -1.36 19.91 -3.95
N LEU A 83 -0.63 19.96 -2.83
CA LEU A 83 -0.18 18.73 -2.15
C LEU A 83 -1.35 17.95 -1.52
N PRO A 84 -2.26 18.54 -0.74
CA PRO A 84 -3.42 17.81 -0.23
C PRO A 84 -4.33 17.30 -1.35
N ALA A 85 -4.56 18.11 -2.39
CA ALA A 85 -5.37 17.69 -3.53
C ALA A 85 -4.72 16.51 -4.28
N THR A 86 -3.40 16.57 -4.50
CA THR A 86 -2.64 15.49 -5.14
C THR A 86 -2.65 14.22 -4.30
N ALA A 87 -2.45 14.34 -2.98
CA ALA A 87 -2.47 13.20 -2.07
C ALA A 87 -3.88 12.57 -2.02
N LEU A 88 -4.94 13.38 -1.99
CA LEU A 88 -6.32 12.90 -2.04
C LEU A 88 -6.58 12.12 -3.32
N VAL A 89 -6.31 12.70 -4.49
CA VAL A 89 -6.50 12.02 -5.79
C VAL A 89 -5.67 10.74 -5.87
N SER A 90 -4.42 10.80 -5.42
CA SER A 90 -3.51 9.66 -5.37
C SER A 90 -4.06 8.52 -4.52
N THR A 91 -4.50 8.82 -3.30
CA THR A 91 -5.00 7.81 -2.34
C THR A 91 -6.39 7.27 -2.69
N THR A 92 -7.25 8.04 -3.35
CA THR A 92 -8.60 7.57 -3.70
C THR A 92 -8.63 6.79 -5.02
N TRP A 93 -7.81 7.16 -5.99
CA TRP A 93 -7.87 6.59 -7.35
C TRP A 93 -6.64 5.76 -7.68
N LEU A 94 -5.43 6.35 -7.57
CA LEU A 94 -4.21 5.66 -7.97
C LEU A 94 -3.85 4.50 -7.04
N ALA A 95 -4.08 4.66 -5.73
CA ALA A 95 -3.80 3.63 -4.73
C ALA A 95 -4.58 2.34 -4.99
N ASN A 96 -5.81 2.42 -5.50
CA ASN A 96 -6.57 1.23 -5.87
C ASN A 96 -5.87 0.44 -6.98
N HIS A 97 -5.43 1.13 -8.04
CA HIS A 97 -4.71 0.48 -9.13
C HIS A 97 -3.34 -0.07 -8.71
N THR A 98 -2.58 0.68 -7.91
CA THR A 98 -1.26 0.22 -7.45
C THR A 98 -1.40 -0.94 -6.46
N ARG A 99 -2.45 -0.97 -5.64
CA ARG A 99 -2.79 -2.10 -4.76
C ARG A 99 -3.14 -3.37 -5.54
N ASP A 100 -3.86 -3.26 -6.64
CA ASP A 100 -4.14 -4.42 -7.51
C ASP A 100 -2.86 -4.99 -8.13
N ILE A 101 -1.95 -4.11 -8.59
CA ILE A 101 -0.64 -4.51 -9.11
C ILE A 101 0.19 -5.19 -8.01
N SER A 102 0.24 -4.58 -6.83
CA SER A 102 0.90 -5.11 -5.62
C SER A 102 0.39 -6.51 -5.28
N ARG A 103 -0.93 -6.67 -5.17
CA ARG A 103 -1.60 -7.94 -4.87
C ARG A 103 -1.26 -9.02 -5.89
N ASN A 104 -1.37 -8.70 -7.18
CA ASN A 104 -1.06 -9.65 -8.25
C ASN A 104 0.41 -10.06 -8.25
N LEU A 105 1.32 -9.12 -7.99
CA LEU A 105 2.75 -9.40 -7.90
C LEU A 105 3.06 -10.31 -6.71
N ALA A 106 2.49 -10.04 -5.54
CA ALA A 106 2.64 -10.88 -4.36
C ALA A 106 2.06 -12.28 -4.58
N MET A 107 0.85 -12.41 -5.12
CA MET A 107 0.27 -13.72 -5.45
C MET A 107 1.14 -14.51 -6.46
N THR A 108 1.69 -13.82 -7.46
CA THR A 108 2.60 -14.44 -8.44
C THR A 108 3.86 -14.97 -7.76
N ASN A 109 4.47 -14.19 -6.87
CA ASN A 109 5.68 -14.59 -6.16
C ASN A 109 5.40 -15.68 -5.11
N ALA A 110 4.19 -15.70 -4.53
CA ALA A 110 3.73 -16.74 -3.61
C ALA A 110 3.59 -18.12 -4.28
N SER A 111 3.41 -18.18 -5.61
CA SER A 111 3.30 -19.45 -6.34
C SER A 111 4.49 -20.38 -6.12
N VAL A 112 5.70 -19.81 -5.98
CA VAL A 112 6.92 -20.57 -5.67
C VAL A 112 6.81 -21.24 -4.32
N LEU A 113 6.24 -20.57 -3.32
CA LEU A 113 6.05 -21.14 -1.98
C LEU A 113 4.96 -22.22 -1.98
N ILE A 114 3.85 -21.97 -2.68
CA ILE A 114 2.74 -22.91 -2.87
C ILE A 114 3.26 -24.22 -3.49
N GLU A 115 4.01 -24.13 -4.60
CA GLU A 115 4.57 -25.31 -5.28
C GLU A 115 5.43 -26.18 -4.33
N GLN A 116 6.17 -25.55 -3.42
CA GLN A 116 7.08 -26.24 -2.51
C GLN A 116 6.32 -26.86 -1.33
N VAL A 117 5.28 -26.21 -0.84
CA VAL A 117 4.34 -26.79 0.14
C VAL A 117 3.66 -28.03 -0.43
N GLU A 118 3.14 -27.95 -1.65
CA GLU A 118 2.49 -29.09 -2.31
C GLU A 118 3.48 -30.23 -2.60
N LYS A 119 4.69 -29.89 -3.05
CA LYS A 119 5.75 -30.87 -3.25
C LYS A 119 6.09 -31.60 -1.94
N HIS A 120 6.22 -30.87 -0.83
CA HIS A 120 6.47 -31.47 0.48
C HIS A 120 5.34 -32.44 0.88
N TYR A 121 4.08 -32.05 0.66
CA TYR A 121 2.94 -32.93 0.89
C TYR A 121 3.01 -34.22 0.05
N HIS A 122 3.38 -34.11 -1.23
CA HIS A 122 3.53 -35.28 -2.10
C HIS A 122 4.67 -36.21 -1.68
N GLU A 123 5.74 -35.69 -1.08
CA GLU A 123 6.90 -36.47 -0.64
C GLU A 123 6.73 -37.08 0.76
N GLN A 124 6.11 -36.35 1.69
CA GLN A 124 5.99 -36.73 3.11
C GLN A 124 4.60 -37.27 3.49
N GLY A 125 3.59 -37.03 2.64
CA GLY A 125 2.19 -37.37 2.91
C GLY A 125 1.49 -36.44 3.90
N ALA A 126 2.12 -35.32 4.28
CA ALA A 126 1.57 -34.31 5.18
C ALA A 126 2.11 -32.92 4.81
N TYR A 127 1.32 -31.87 5.08
CA TYR A 127 1.77 -30.49 4.93
C TYR A 127 2.80 -30.15 6.02
N PRO A 128 3.79 -29.28 5.72
CA PRO A 128 4.79 -28.89 6.71
C PRO A 128 4.12 -28.15 7.88
N GLU A 129 4.64 -28.31 9.09
CA GLU A 129 4.13 -27.57 10.26
C GLU A 129 4.46 -26.09 10.15
N THR A 130 5.65 -25.77 9.62
CA THR A 130 6.10 -24.39 9.40
C THR A 130 6.87 -24.27 8.09
N LEU A 131 7.01 -23.04 7.57
CA LEU A 131 7.72 -22.80 6.31
C LEU A 131 9.23 -23.10 6.41
N GLU A 132 9.81 -23.09 7.61
CA GLU A 132 11.22 -23.43 7.83
C GLU A 132 11.55 -24.89 7.47
N GLU A 133 10.54 -25.78 7.47
CA GLU A 133 10.71 -27.19 7.10
C GLU A 133 10.96 -27.38 5.60
N LEU A 134 10.63 -26.39 4.76
CA LEU A 134 10.78 -26.48 3.31
C LEU A 134 12.25 -26.38 2.84
N THR A 135 13.21 -26.13 3.74
CA THR A 135 14.67 -26.00 3.47
C THR A 135 15.07 -24.95 2.43
N ILE A 136 14.12 -24.17 1.92
CA ILE A 136 14.33 -23.07 0.98
C ILE A 136 14.20 -21.72 1.69
N PRO A 137 14.91 -20.68 1.24
CA PRO A 137 14.62 -19.33 1.68
C PRO A 137 13.20 -18.95 1.25
N GLN A 138 12.43 -18.34 2.16
CA GLN A 138 11.11 -17.82 1.82
C GLN A 138 11.23 -16.78 0.70
N PRO A 139 10.43 -16.88 -0.38
CA PRO A 139 10.45 -15.89 -1.44
C PRO A 139 9.96 -14.54 -0.91
N SER A 140 10.56 -13.45 -1.39
CA SER A 140 10.04 -12.11 -1.12
C SER A 140 8.78 -11.86 -1.94
N SER A 141 7.82 -11.13 -1.37
CA SER A 141 6.69 -10.56 -2.13
C SER A 141 7.13 -9.63 -3.27
N TRP A 142 8.33 -9.05 -3.15
CA TRP A 142 8.83 -7.98 -3.99
C TRP A 142 7.90 -6.77 -4.06
N VAL A 143 7.12 -6.57 -3.00
CA VAL A 143 6.28 -5.40 -2.77
C VAL A 143 6.72 -4.77 -1.45
N ILE A 144 6.97 -3.46 -1.49
CA ILE A 144 7.48 -2.71 -0.33
C ILE A 144 6.58 -2.88 0.90
N GLY A 145 5.26 -2.81 0.73
CA GLY A 145 4.28 -2.86 1.81
C GLY A 145 3.86 -4.26 2.26
N ILE A 146 4.39 -5.32 1.65
CA ILE A 146 4.08 -6.72 2.00
C ILE A 146 5.37 -7.37 2.51
N PRO A 147 5.63 -7.37 3.82
CA PRO A 147 6.94 -7.74 4.35
C PRO A 147 7.25 -9.24 4.24
N ALA A 148 6.24 -10.09 4.44
CA ALA A 148 6.37 -11.54 4.49
C ALA A 148 5.03 -12.21 4.13
N TYR A 149 5.06 -13.53 3.94
CA TYR A 149 3.88 -14.36 3.87
C TYR A 149 3.67 -15.08 5.20
N ASP A 150 2.42 -15.18 5.60
CA ASP A 150 1.99 -15.93 6.79
C ASP A 150 1.43 -17.28 6.35
N TYR A 151 1.92 -18.35 6.98
CA TYR A 151 1.50 -19.72 6.72
C TYR A 151 0.84 -20.31 7.94
N SER A 152 -0.27 -21.01 7.73
CA SER A 152 -0.93 -21.80 8.76
C SER A 152 -1.40 -23.13 8.21
N LYS A 153 -1.10 -24.21 8.92
CA LYS A 153 -1.54 -25.55 8.58
C LYS A 153 -2.88 -25.86 9.27
N THR A 154 -3.73 -26.61 8.57
CA THR A 154 -4.92 -27.27 9.13
C THR A 154 -4.79 -28.79 8.97
N ASP A 155 -5.74 -29.55 9.51
CA ASP A 155 -5.71 -31.02 9.44
C ASP A 155 -5.69 -31.58 8.00
N HIS A 156 -6.25 -30.84 7.04
CA HIS A 156 -6.46 -31.31 5.67
C HIS A 156 -6.02 -30.34 4.56
N ALA A 157 -5.57 -29.14 4.93
CA ALA A 157 -5.18 -28.08 4.01
C ALA A 157 -4.17 -27.13 4.69
N TYR A 158 -3.79 -26.07 4.00
CA TYR A 158 -3.05 -24.96 4.58
C TYR A 158 -3.60 -23.64 4.05
N THR A 159 -3.30 -22.57 4.75
CA THR A 159 -3.56 -21.22 4.28
C THR A 159 -2.24 -20.49 4.13
N LEU A 160 -2.09 -19.78 3.01
CA LEU A 160 -1.00 -18.84 2.82
C LEU A 160 -1.61 -17.44 2.67
N SER A 161 -1.16 -16.48 3.47
CA SER A 161 -1.74 -15.15 3.46
C SER A 161 -0.68 -14.06 3.47
N PHE A 162 -1.10 -12.86 3.09
CA PHE A 162 -0.31 -11.66 3.28
C PHE A 162 -1.23 -10.45 3.51
N THR A 163 -0.70 -9.46 4.21
CA THR A 163 -1.43 -8.23 4.51
C THR A 163 -0.84 -7.04 3.76
N GLN A 164 -1.69 -6.15 3.25
CA GLN A 164 -1.28 -4.85 2.73
C GLN A 164 -2.23 -3.74 3.18
N ASN A 165 -1.74 -2.50 3.23
CA ASN A 165 -2.57 -1.34 3.56
C ASN A 165 -3.61 -1.05 2.46
N VAL A 166 -4.77 -0.50 2.82
CA VAL A 166 -5.81 -0.08 1.85
C VAL A 166 -5.88 1.43 1.75
N ILE A 167 -6.30 2.08 2.83
CA ILE A 167 -6.42 3.54 2.91
C ILE A 167 -5.81 3.98 4.24
N LEU A 168 -4.85 4.91 4.15
CA LEU A 168 -4.40 5.74 5.28
C LEU A 168 -3.97 4.97 6.55
N GLY A 169 -3.59 3.69 6.44
CA GLY A 169 -3.20 2.86 7.58
C GLY A 169 -4.33 2.58 8.58
N PHE A 170 -5.58 2.89 8.21
CA PHE A 170 -6.77 2.55 9.01
C PHE A 170 -7.33 1.19 8.64
N ASN A 171 -7.11 0.73 7.40
CA ASN A 171 -7.67 -0.51 6.93
C ASN A 171 -6.58 -1.36 6.29
N PHE A 172 -6.66 -2.66 6.53
CA PHE A 172 -5.76 -3.67 6.00
C PHE A 172 -6.53 -4.64 5.12
N GLU A 173 -5.95 -4.94 3.97
CA GLU A 173 -6.39 -6.01 3.11
C GLU A 173 -5.60 -7.26 3.44
N VAL A 174 -6.30 -8.33 3.83
CA VAL A 174 -5.73 -9.67 3.95
C VAL A 174 -6.08 -10.43 2.70
N VAL A 175 -5.06 -10.94 2.03
CA VAL A 175 -5.20 -11.79 0.86
C VAL A 175 -4.83 -13.20 1.28
N VAL A 176 -5.72 -14.16 1.05
CA VAL A 176 -5.60 -15.54 1.54
C VAL A 176 -5.73 -16.52 0.37
N TYR A 177 -4.76 -17.42 0.28
CA TYR A 177 -4.80 -18.64 -0.50
C TYR A 177 -5.27 -19.80 0.37
N ASP A 178 -6.24 -20.56 -0.12
CA ASP A 178 -6.71 -21.81 0.48
C ASP A 178 -7.02 -22.83 -0.63
N PRO A 179 -6.24 -23.92 -0.75
CA PRO A 179 -6.41 -24.90 -1.81
C PRO A 179 -7.73 -25.67 -1.71
N SER A 180 -8.37 -25.70 -0.54
CA SER A 180 -9.68 -26.35 -0.34
C SER A 180 -10.85 -25.49 -0.82
N GLY A 181 -10.62 -24.21 -1.13
CA GLY A 181 -11.66 -23.24 -1.46
C GLY A 181 -12.58 -22.89 -0.28
N SER A 182 -12.23 -23.31 0.95
CA SER A 182 -13.02 -23.09 2.16
C SER A 182 -12.65 -21.78 2.86
N HIS A 183 -12.52 -20.70 2.08
CA HIS A 183 -12.14 -19.38 2.59
C HIS A 183 -13.11 -18.93 3.69
N LYS A 184 -12.55 -18.50 4.81
CA LYS A 184 -13.27 -17.83 5.89
C LYS A 184 -12.68 -16.45 6.06
N ALA A 185 -13.54 -15.45 6.18
CA ALA A 185 -13.11 -14.16 6.70
C ALA A 185 -12.85 -14.32 8.20
N GLU A 186 -11.78 -13.71 8.69
CA GLU A 186 -11.48 -13.70 10.12
C GLU A 186 -12.26 -12.58 10.83
N GLY A 187 -12.71 -12.85 12.06
CA GLY A 187 -13.41 -11.87 12.91
C GLY A 187 -14.90 -11.69 12.58
N GLU A 188 -15.40 -10.46 12.70
CA GLU A 188 -16.81 -10.10 12.46
C GLU A 188 -17.15 -9.89 10.97
N LEU A 189 -16.16 -10.02 10.09
CA LEU A 189 -16.33 -9.77 8.67
C LEU A 189 -17.00 -10.93 7.96
N THR A 190 -17.95 -10.62 7.08
CA THR A 190 -18.69 -11.62 6.30
C THR A 190 -18.42 -11.53 4.80
N THR A 191 -17.73 -10.48 4.34
CA THR A 191 -17.51 -10.23 2.91
C THR A 191 -16.13 -10.70 2.47
N LEU A 192 -16.11 -11.73 1.63
CA LEU A 192 -14.95 -12.16 0.87
C LEU A 192 -15.06 -11.63 -0.56
N TYR A 193 -13.98 -11.05 -1.05
CA TYR A 193 -13.88 -10.52 -2.40
C TYR A 193 -13.01 -11.43 -3.27
N ASP A 194 -13.33 -11.46 -4.57
CA ASP A 194 -12.62 -12.25 -5.56
C ASP A 194 -11.37 -11.51 -6.07
N THR A 195 -10.25 -12.20 -6.16
CA THR A 195 -9.02 -11.68 -6.79
C THR A 195 -8.99 -11.92 -8.30
N GLY A 196 -9.84 -12.79 -8.82
CA GLY A 196 -9.80 -13.28 -10.20
C GLY A 196 -8.81 -14.43 -10.43
N LEU A 197 -8.12 -14.89 -9.39
CA LEU A 197 -7.28 -16.09 -9.41
C LEU A 197 -7.90 -17.20 -8.55
N ASP A 198 -7.81 -18.43 -9.03
CA ASP A 198 -8.35 -19.59 -8.32
C ASP A 198 -7.72 -19.72 -6.93
N ASN A 199 -8.55 -20.09 -5.95
CA ASN A 199 -8.17 -20.32 -4.55
C ASN A 199 -7.61 -19.08 -3.81
N TRP A 200 -7.62 -17.90 -4.43
CA TRP A 200 -7.27 -16.64 -3.79
C TRP A 200 -8.52 -15.81 -3.52
N LYS A 201 -8.68 -15.37 -2.28
CA LYS A 201 -9.70 -14.40 -1.87
C LYS A 201 -9.06 -13.31 -1.03
N TYR A 202 -9.75 -12.19 -0.88
CA TYR A 202 -9.32 -11.15 0.04
C TYR A 202 -10.48 -10.56 0.83
N TYR A 203 -10.19 -9.99 1.98
CA TYR A 203 -11.11 -9.19 2.76
C TYR A 203 -10.39 -7.95 3.30
N VAL A 204 -11.15 -6.93 3.65
CA VAL A 204 -10.63 -5.68 4.22
C VAL A 204 -11.18 -5.56 5.63
N TYR A 205 -10.30 -5.33 6.60
CA TYR A 205 -10.65 -5.07 7.99
C TYR A 205 -10.08 -3.74 8.48
N ASP A 206 -10.75 -3.17 9.49
CA ASP A 206 -10.42 -1.90 10.15
C ASP A 206 -9.55 -2.14 11.40
#